data_AF-A0A1F0UBZ4-F1
#
_entry.id   AF-A0A1F0UBZ4-F1
#
_cell.length_a   1.000
_cell.length_b   1.000
_cell.length_c   1.000
_cell.angle_alpha   90.00
_cell.angle_beta   90.00
_cell.angle_gamma   90.00
#
_symmetry.space_group_name_H-M   'P 1'
#
loop_
_entity.id
_entity.type
_entity.pdbx_description
1 polymer ?
#
loop_
_entity_poly.entity_id
_entity_poly.type
_entity_poly.pdbx_seq_one_letter_code
_entity_poly.pdbx_strand_id
1 'polypeptide(L)'
;MINFFPSKEICTTKQIEFGLCDAPAQSKAYIDLCNREEWIAVVYNKDQKEIGFVPVDHCIDLRKPDGKMDNRCDCCLFHKDTIAFVELKRRKPKCSDWIKDGEKQLRSTIAHFENENVSKQFCKKSAYIANSMQPNGRRGQNERMERFFNDTGYVLRIKNTIEEF
;
A
#
# COMPACT_ATOMS: atom_id res chain seq x y z
N MET A 1 -20.88 0.63 -5.55
CA MET A 1 -20.16 1.55 -4.67
C MET A 1 -19.38 0.71 -3.69
N ILE A 2 -18.06 0.70 -3.85
CA ILE A 2 -17.11 -0.03 -3.03
C ILE A 2 -16.78 0.84 -1.82
N ASN A 3 -16.94 0.31 -0.61
CA ASN A 3 -16.53 1.02 0.59
C ASN A 3 -15.04 0.75 0.88
N PHE A 4 -14.18 1.70 0.51
CA PHE A 4 -12.74 1.63 0.79
C PHE A 4 -12.36 1.97 2.23
N PHE A 5 -13.29 2.50 3.02
CA PHE A 5 -13.07 2.89 4.41
C PHE A 5 -14.15 2.29 5.32
N PRO A 6 -14.25 0.95 5.40
CA PRO A 6 -15.22 0.30 6.28
C PRO A 6 -14.84 0.57 7.74
N SER A 7 -15.69 1.28 8.49
CA SER A 7 -15.39 1.77 9.85
C SER A 7 -14.90 0.70 10.84
N LYS A 8 -15.31 -0.57 10.64
CA LYS A 8 -14.88 -1.72 11.44
C LYS A 8 -13.43 -2.17 11.20
N GLU A 9 -12.83 -1.80 10.07
CA GLU A 9 -11.46 -2.20 9.70
C GLU A 9 -10.46 -1.04 9.83
N ILE A 10 -10.94 0.20 10.01
CA ILE A 10 -10.07 1.37 10.16
C ILE A 10 -9.37 1.32 11.52
N CYS A 11 -8.05 1.36 11.50
CA CYS A 11 -7.23 1.65 12.68
C CYS A 11 -6.61 3.04 12.54
N THR A 12 -6.39 3.74 13.65
CA THR A 12 -5.71 5.05 13.66
C THR A 12 -4.56 5.06 14.64
N THR A 13 -3.46 5.74 14.30
CA THR A 13 -2.30 5.89 15.19
C THR A 13 -1.65 7.28 15.04
N LYS A 14 -1.01 7.74 16.11
CA LYS A 14 -0.18 8.97 16.18
C LYS A 14 1.28 8.67 16.54
N GLN A 15 1.66 7.38 16.52
CA GLN A 15 3.01 6.96 16.87
C GLN A 15 4.01 7.57 15.88
N ILE A 16 5.16 8.01 16.41
CA ILE A 16 6.24 8.63 15.63
C ILE A 16 6.82 7.63 14.61
N GLU A 17 6.79 6.35 14.95
CA GLU A 17 7.27 5.25 14.14
C GLU A 17 6.39 4.02 14.39
N PHE A 18 6.02 3.30 13.33
CA PHE A 18 5.34 2.01 13.44
C PHE A 18 5.60 1.14 12.21
N GLY A 19 5.39 -0.16 12.39
CA GLY A 19 5.53 -1.16 11.34
C GLY A 19 4.22 -1.45 10.63
N LEU A 20 4.33 -1.75 9.34
CA LEU A 20 3.32 -2.48 8.59
C LEU A 20 3.77 -3.93 8.45
N CYS A 21 2.91 -4.83 8.89
CA CYS A 21 3.15 -6.25 8.86
C CYS A 21 2.09 -6.94 8.02
N ASP A 22 2.49 -8.05 7.41
CA ASP A 22 1.60 -9.02 6.80
C ASP A 22 1.69 -10.27 7.68
N ALA A 23 0.55 -10.74 8.18
CA ALA A 23 0.53 -11.86 9.10
C ALA A 23 0.60 -13.19 8.33
N PRO A 24 1.25 -14.22 8.88
CA PRO A 24 1.31 -15.53 8.24
C PRO A 24 -0.09 -16.18 8.21
N ALA A 25 -0.43 -16.74 7.06
CA ALA A 25 -1.66 -17.50 6.77
C ALA A 25 -2.98 -16.69 6.70
N GLN A 26 -3.34 -16.24 5.49
CA GLN A 26 -4.66 -15.69 5.10
C GLN A 26 -5.22 -14.56 5.98
N SER A 27 -4.36 -13.91 6.74
CA SER A 27 -4.69 -12.82 7.64
C SER A 27 -4.42 -11.48 6.97
N LYS A 28 -5.26 -10.50 7.29
CA LYS A 28 -5.13 -9.13 6.82
C LYS A 28 -3.85 -8.45 7.34
N ALA A 29 -3.33 -7.50 6.56
CA ALA A 29 -2.25 -6.61 7.00
C ALA A 29 -2.64 -5.85 8.28
N TYR A 30 -1.64 -5.49 9.09
CA TYR A 30 -1.87 -4.81 10.37
C TYR A 30 -0.72 -3.86 10.74
N ILE A 31 -1.04 -2.91 11.62
CA ILE A 31 -0.06 -2.06 12.29
C ILE A 31 0.56 -2.83 13.45
N ASP A 32 1.88 -2.79 13.56
CA ASP A 32 2.61 -3.25 14.73
C ASP A 32 3.47 -2.13 15.34
N LEU A 33 3.46 -2.05 16.66
CA LEU A 33 4.16 -1.00 17.42
C LEU A 33 5.40 -1.53 18.15
N CYS A 34 5.54 -2.85 18.27
CA CYS A 34 6.50 -3.45 19.21
C CYS A 34 7.56 -4.30 18.52
N ASN A 35 7.19 -5.10 17.52
CA ASN A 35 8.03 -6.18 16.99
C ASN A 35 8.73 -5.77 15.71
N ARG A 36 9.73 -4.88 15.82
CA ARG A 36 10.47 -4.31 14.68
C ARG A 36 11.03 -5.34 13.70
N GLU A 37 11.41 -6.52 14.19
CA GLU A 37 11.94 -7.61 13.36
C GLU A 37 10.92 -8.16 12.35
N GLU A 38 9.62 -8.00 12.64
CA GLU A 38 8.52 -8.46 11.81
C GLU A 38 8.07 -7.38 10.80
N TRP A 39 8.58 -6.15 10.91
CA TRP A 39 8.13 -5.03 10.08
C TRP A 39 8.54 -5.21 8.63
N ILE A 40 7.56 -5.20 7.73
CA ILE A 40 7.81 -5.27 6.29
C ILE A 40 8.04 -3.88 5.71
N ALA A 41 7.22 -2.93 6.16
CA ALA A 41 7.43 -1.51 5.92
C ALA A 41 7.47 -0.75 7.25
N VAL A 42 8.16 0.38 7.25
CA VAL A 42 8.26 1.29 8.39
C VAL A 42 7.63 2.63 7.99
N VAL A 43 6.73 3.12 8.81
CA VAL A 43 6.12 4.45 8.65
C VAL A 43 6.76 5.39 9.67
N TYR A 44 7.34 6.48 9.18
CA TYR A 44 7.86 7.57 9.99
C TYR A 44 6.88 8.74 9.97
N ASN A 45 6.28 9.00 11.12
CA ASN A 45 5.29 10.04 11.35
C ASN A 45 5.85 11.06 12.36
N LYS A 46 6.89 11.77 11.96
CA LYS A 46 7.65 12.69 12.84
C LYS A 46 6.79 13.75 13.51
N ASP A 47 5.72 14.16 12.84
CA ASP A 47 4.78 15.18 13.30
C ASP A 47 3.62 14.61 14.13
N GLN A 48 3.61 13.31 14.43
CA GLN A 48 2.57 12.62 15.21
C GLN A 48 1.15 12.85 14.68
N LYS A 49 1.01 12.94 13.35
CA LYS A 49 -0.28 13.09 12.68
C LYS A 49 -1.14 11.86 12.93
N GLU A 50 -2.45 12.05 12.95
CA GLU A 50 -3.40 10.94 13.04
C GLU A 50 -3.48 10.21 11.71
N ILE A 51 -2.77 9.10 11.58
CA ILE A 51 -2.73 8.29 10.36
C ILE A 51 -3.79 7.21 10.48
N GLY A 52 -4.69 7.17 9.52
CA GLY A 52 -5.61 6.07 9.29
C GLY A 52 -4.95 4.94 8.51
N PHE A 53 -5.32 3.71 8.85
CA PHE A 53 -4.87 2.48 8.22
C PHE A 53 -6.07 1.61 7.91
N VAL A 54 -6.12 1.07 6.70
CA VAL A 54 -7.12 0.08 6.30
C VAL A 54 -6.41 -1.10 5.65
N PRO A 55 -6.62 -2.33 6.17
CA PRO A 55 -6.29 -3.52 5.40
C PRO A 55 -7.21 -3.59 4.18
N VAL A 56 -6.61 -3.76 3.00
CA VAL A 56 -7.34 -3.84 1.73
C VAL A 56 -7.55 -5.29 1.35
N ASP A 57 -6.48 -6.10 1.37
CA ASP A 57 -6.64 -7.52 1.10
C ASP A 57 -7.46 -8.19 2.21
N HIS A 58 -8.26 -9.18 1.82
CA HIS A 58 -9.23 -9.89 2.66
C HIS A 58 -10.38 -9.05 3.27
N CYS A 59 -10.33 -7.71 3.23
CA CYS A 59 -11.33 -6.83 3.84
C CYS A 59 -12.24 -6.11 2.84
N ILE A 60 -11.77 -5.90 1.61
CA ILE A 60 -12.52 -5.18 0.57
C ILE A 60 -12.74 -6.09 -0.64
N ASP A 61 -13.99 -6.31 -1.04
CA ASP A 61 -14.35 -7.13 -2.21
C ASP A 61 -14.19 -6.31 -3.51
N LEU A 62 -13.06 -6.49 -4.19
CA LEU A 62 -12.79 -5.91 -5.50
C LEU A 62 -12.99 -6.98 -6.57
N ARG A 63 -13.94 -6.75 -7.49
CA ARG A 63 -14.31 -7.72 -8.53
C ARG A 63 -14.12 -7.16 -9.92
N LYS A 64 -13.67 -8.04 -10.82
CA LYS A 64 -13.64 -7.80 -12.25
C LYS A 64 -15.07 -7.78 -12.83
N PRO A 65 -15.25 -7.29 -14.07
CA PRO A 65 -16.54 -7.35 -14.76
C PRO A 65 -17.12 -8.76 -14.90
N ASP A 66 -16.27 -9.80 -14.93
CA ASP A 66 -16.70 -11.20 -14.97
C ASP A 66 -17.12 -11.77 -13.59
N GLY A 67 -17.15 -10.92 -12.55
CA GLY A 67 -17.54 -11.28 -11.19
C GLY A 67 -16.47 -11.99 -10.37
N LYS A 68 -15.30 -12.30 -10.96
CA LYS A 68 -14.18 -12.91 -10.23
C LYS A 68 -13.45 -11.87 -9.38
N MET A 69 -12.80 -12.37 -8.34
CA MET A 69 -11.95 -11.55 -7.49
C MET A 69 -10.81 -10.92 -8.31
N ASP A 70 -10.60 -9.62 -8.15
CA ASP A 70 -9.49 -8.91 -8.75
C ASP A 70 -8.28 -8.87 -7.82
N ASN A 71 -7.14 -8.41 -8.34
CA ASN A 71 -5.94 -8.23 -7.53
C ASN A 71 -6.13 -7.05 -6.57
N ARG A 72 -5.55 -7.19 -5.38
CA ARG A 72 -5.56 -6.19 -4.31
C ARG A 72 -4.16 -6.01 -3.77
N CYS A 73 -3.86 -4.79 -3.35
CA CYS A 73 -2.73 -4.57 -2.45
C CYS A 73 -3.10 -4.90 -1.01
N ASP A 74 -2.11 -5.00 -0.13
CA ASP A 74 -2.33 -5.45 1.24
C ASP A 74 -3.06 -4.41 2.10
N CYS A 75 -2.69 -3.14 1.99
CA CYS A 75 -3.29 -2.08 2.80
C CYS A 75 -3.21 -0.68 2.17
N CYS A 76 -3.88 0.28 2.81
CA CYS A 76 -3.68 1.71 2.55
C CYS A 76 -3.53 2.51 3.85
N LEU A 77 -2.79 3.61 3.75
CA LEU A 77 -2.63 4.63 4.78
C LEU A 77 -3.23 5.93 4.28
N PHE A 78 -3.81 6.72 5.18
CA PHE A 78 -4.37 8.02 4.81
C PHE A 78 -4.32 9.03 5.95
N HIS A 79 -4.18 10.30 5.59
CA HIS A 79 -4.28 11.44 6.50
C HIS A 79 -4.72 12.68 5.69
N LYS A 80 -5.85 13.29 6.07
CA LYS A 80 -6.42 14.45 5.37
C LYS A 80 -6.56 14.19 3.85
N ASP A 81 -5.78 14.90 3.03
CA ASP A 81 -5.76 14.83 1.57
C ASP A 81 -4.65 13.92 1.02
N THR A 82 -3.99 13.15 1.88
CA THR A 82 -2.88 12.24 1.52
C THR A 82 -3.29 10.79 1.67
N ILE A 83 -3.00 9.97 0.65
CA ILE A 83 -3.23 8.52 0.65
C ILE A 83 -2.04 7.78 0.05
N ALA A 84 -1.68 6.65 0.68
CA ALA A 84 -0.66 5.72 0.22
C ALA A 84 -1.22 4.30 0.16
N PHE A 85 -1.22 3.68 -1.02
CA PHE A 85 -1.48 2.24 -1.14
C PHE A 85 -0.18 1.46 -0.99
N VAL A 86 -0.20 0.36 -0.25
CA VAL A 86 1.02 -0.38 0.12
C VAL A 86 0.85 -1.86 -0.17
N GLU A 87 1.79 -2.38 -0.96
CA GLU A 87 2.05 -3.80 -1.14
C GLU A 87 3.28 -4.21 -0.32
N LEU A 88 3.14 -5.24 0.50
CA LEU A 88 4.13 -5.78 1.44
C LEU A 88 4.69 -7.11 0.89
N LYS A 89 6.02 -7.25 0.86
CA LYS A 89 6.70 -8.49 0.43
C LYS A 89 7.75 -8.92 1.46
N ARG A 90 7.64 -10.16 1.95
CA ARG A 90 8.68 -10.87 2.75
C ARG A 90 9.46 -11.89 1.92
N ARG A 91 10.18 -11.48 0.87
CA ARG A 91 10.89 -12.44 -0.01
C ARG A 91 12.28 -11.97 -0.41
N LYS A 92 13.26 -12.91 -0.36
CA LYS A 92 14.53 -12.81 -1.10
C LYS A 92 14.19 -12.94 -2.59
N PRO A 93 14.31 -11.89 -3.41
CA PRO A 93 13.95 -12.01 -4.80
C PRO A 93 15.01 -12.85 -5.52
N LYS A 94 14.59 -13.96 -6.15
CA LYS A 94 15.41 -14.63 -7.18
C LYS A 94 15.40 -13.84 -8.50
N CYS A 95 14.34 -13.07 -8.76
CA CYS A 95 14.10 -12.25 -9.95
C CYS A 95 13.29 -10.97 -9.62
N SER A 96 13.11 -10.06 -10.59
CA SER A 96 12.34 -8.81 -10.46
C SER A 96 10.81 -8.98 -10.58
N ASP A 97 10.30 -10.21 -10.68
CA ASP A 97 8.88 -10.48 -10.92
C ASP A 97 7.97 -10.02 -9.77
N TRP A 98 8.46 -10.01 -8.53
CA TRP A 98 7.71 -9.49 -7.38
C TRP A 98 7.35 -7.99 -7.52
N ILE A 99 8.16 -7.21 -8.23
CA ILE A 99 7.85 -5.79 -8.51
C ILE A 99 6.71 -5.73 -9.53
N LYS A 100 6.72 -6.59 -10.56
CA LYS A 100 5.64 -6.65 -11.56
C LYS A 100 4.32 -7.08 -10.92
N ASP A 101 4.37 -8.08 -10.04
CA ASP A 101 3.19 -8.58 -9.33
C ASP A 101 2.64 -7.51 -8.38
N GLY A 102 3.50 -6.89 -7.57
CA GLY A 102 3.08 -5.80 -6.68
C GLY A 102 2.54 -4.59 -7.43
N GLU A 103 3.13 -4.23 -8.56
CA GLU A 103 2.62 -3.16 -9.42
C GLU A 103 1.22 -3.49 -9.96
N LYS A 104 0.96 -4.74 -10.36
CA LYS A 104 -0.35 -5.19 -10.83
C LYS A 104 -1.41 -5.10 -9.72
N GLN A 105 -1.06 -5.49 -8.49
CA GLN A 105 -1.92 -5.39 -7.32
C GLN A 105 -2.29 -3.93 -7.00
N LEU A 106 -1.30 -3.03 -7.01
CA LEU A 106 -1.50 -1.60 -6.81
C LEU A 106 -2.38 -0.99 -7.91
N ARG A 107 -2.06 -1.24 -9.19
CA ARG A 107 -2.83 -0.70 -10.32
C ARG A 107 -4.30 -1.12 -10.28
N SER A 108 -4.55 -2.40 -9.98
CA SER A 108 -5.91 -2.93 -9.84
C SER A 108 -6.67 -2.22 -8.72
N THR A 109 -6.07 -2.12 -7.53
CA THR A 109 -6.69 -1.45 -6.37
C THR A 109 -6.98 0.01 -6.65
N ILE A 110 -6.00 0.74 -7.23
CA ILE A 110 -6.12 2.15 -7.58
C ILE A 110 -7.23 2.37 -8.61
N ALA A 111 -7.33 1.50 -9.63
CA ALA A 111 -8.37 1.61 -10.64
C ALA A 111 -9.78 1.48 -10.03
N HIS A 112 -9.98 0.56 -9.08
CA HIS A 112 -11.24 0.46 -8.33
C HIS A 112 -11.47 1.69 -7.45
N PHE A 113 -10.43 2.19 -6.78
CA PHE A 113 -10.52 3.35 -5.91
C PHE A 113 -10.91 4.63 -6.65
N GLU A 114 -10.30 4.89 -7.82
CA GLU A 114 -10.56 6.10 -8.61
C GLU A 114 -11.96 6.14 -9.24
N ASN A 115 -12.65 5.00 -9.32
CA ASN A 115 -14.05 4.96 -9.72
C ASN A 115 -15.01 5.41 -8.60
N GLU A 116 -14.52 5.55 -7.37
CA GLU A 116 -15.33 5.95 -6.22
C GLU A 116 -15.15 7.46 -5.93
N ASN A 117 -16.24 8.15 -5.58
CA ASN A 117 -16.21 9.61 -5.34
C ASN A 117 -15.25 10.04 -4.22
N VAL A 118 -14.94 9.13 -3.29
CA VAL A 118 -14.01 9.39 -2.20
C VAL A 118 -12.58 9.65 -2.69
N SER A 119 -12.18 9.14 -3.86
CA SER A 119 -10.84 9.36 -4.41
C SER A 119 -10.53 10.83 -4.66
N LYS A 120 -11.57 11.64 -4.91
CA LYS A 120 -11.48 13.08 -5.19
C LYS A 120 -11.08 13.91 -3.97
N GLN A 121 -11.13 13.33 -2.77
CA GLN A 121 -10.72 13.99 -1.53
C GLN A 121 -9.20 14.03 -1.36
N PHE A 122 -8.46 13.20 -2.10
CA PHE A 122 -7.02 13.04 -1.95
C PHE A 122 -6.29 13.78 -3.08
N CYS A 123 -5.42 14.70 -2.72
CA CYS A 123 -4.57 15.44 -3.65
C CYS A 123 -3.18 14.80 -3.75
N LYS A 124 -2.68 14.23 -2.65
CA LYS A 124 -1.37 13.58 -2.58
C LYS A 124 -1.57 12.07 -2.60
N LYS A 125 -1.16 11.46 -3.71
CA LYS A 125 -1.44 10.05 -4.03
C LYS A 125 -0.14 9.30 -4.28
N SER A 126 0.12 8.27 -3.49
CA SER A 126 1.33 7.46 -3.61
C SER A 126 1.04 5.96 -3.55
N ALA A 127 1.99 5.19 -4.06
CA ALA A 127 1.94 3.75 -4.04
C ALA A 127 3.30 3.19 -3.63
N TYR A 128 3.32 2.17 -2.78
CA TYR A 128 4.52 1.57 -2.23
C TYR A 128 4.56 0.08 -2.53
N ILE A 129 5.71 -0.38 -3.04
CA ILE A 129 6.06 -1.79 -3.00
C ILE A 129 7.18 -1.93 -1.98
N ALA A 130 6.83 -2.33 -0.77
CA ALA A 130 7.73 -2.46 0.37
C ALA A 130 8.22 -3.90 0.49
N ASN A 131 9.54 -4.08 0.48
CA ASN A 131 10.16 -5.38 0.68
C ASN A 131 11.12 -5.32 1.87
N SER A 132 10.89 -6.17 2.87
CA SER A 132 11.72 -6.24 4.08
C SER A 132 13.18 -6.61 3.79
N MET A 133 13.44 -7.26 2.65
CA MET A 133 14.76 -7.78 2.28
C MET A 133 15.54 -6.87 1.33
N GLN A 134 15.01 -5.68 1.02
CA GLN A 134 15.56 -4.64 0.12
C GLN A 134 15.86 -5.08 -1.34
N PRO A 135 15.44 -4.30 -2.36
CA PRO A 135 15.86 -4.56 -3.75
C PRO A 135 17.34 -4.20 -3.98
N ASN A 136 18.16 -5.19 -4.34
CA ASN A 136 19.58 -5.01 -4.69
C ASN A 136 19.84 -4.43 -6.11
N GLY A 137 18.93 -3.65 -6.70
CA GLY A 137 19.17 -3.12 -8.06
C GLY A 137 18.28 -1.97 -8.48
N ARG A 138 18.88 -0.81 -8.76
CA ARG A 138 18.20 0.44 -9.18
C ARG A 138 18.00 0.56 -10.71
N ARG A 139 18.56 -0.35 -11.51
CA ARG A 139 18.60 -0.18 -12.97
C ARG A 139 17.22 -0.43 -13.58
N GLY A 140 16.67 0.55 -14.29
CA GLY A 140 15.36 0.46 -14.98
C GLY A 140 14.12 0.75 -14.12
N GLN A 141 14.29 1.14 -12.85
CA GLN A 141 13.14 1.48 -11.98
C GLN A 141 12.55 2.87 -12.29
N ASN A 142 13.37 3.83 -12.73
CA ASN A 142 12.91 5.19 -13.03
C ASN A 142 11.84 5.21 -14.12
N GLU A 143 12.07 4.55 -15.26
CA GLU A 143 11.09 4.45 -16.35
C GLU A 143 9.80 3.77 -15.90
N ARG A 144 9.90 2.75 -15.03
CA ARG A 144 8.73 2.09 -14.45
C ARG A 144 7.93 3.04 -13.55
N MET A 145 8.60 3.77 -12.67
CA MET A 145 7.97 4.74 -11.78
C MET A 145 7.30 5.87 -12.57
N GLU A 146 7.95 6.36 -13.62
CA GLU A 146 7.39 7.38 -14.51
C GLU A 146 6.16 6.87 -15.26
N ARG A 147 6.23 5.67 -15.86
CA ARG A 147 5.07 5.05 -16.50
C ARG A 147 3.92 4.84 -15.52
N PHE A 148 4.21 4.36 -14.32
CA PHE A 148 3.19 4.18 -13.28
C PHE A 148 2.50 5.49 -12.93
N PHE A 149 3.27 6.57 -12.76
CA PHE A 149 2.73 7.90 -12.50
C PHE A 149 1.87 8.40 -13.67
N ASN A 150 2.35 8.27 -14.90
CA ASN A 150 1.61 8.70 -16.09
C ASN A 150 0.28 7.95 -16.26
N ASP A 151 0.26 6.66 -15.94
CA ASP A 151 -0.93 5.82 -16.11
C ASP A 151 -1.96 5.98 -14.97
N THR A 152 -1.51 6.27 -13.75
CA THR A 152 -2.36 6.22 -12.54
C THR A 152 -2.53 7.56 -11.83
N GLY A 153 -1.60 8.49 -12.01
CA GLY A 153 -1.47 9.72 -11.22
C GLY A 153 -0.83 9.52 -9.84
N TYR A 154 -0.38 8.30 -9.50
CA TYR A 154 0.21 7.98 -8.20
C TYR A 154 1.74 7.92 -8.27
N VAL A 155 2.42 8.48 -7.27
CA VAL A 155 3.88 8.38 -7.17
C VAL A 155 4.25 7.00 -6.64
N LEU A 156 4.80 6.14 -7.51
CA LEU A 156 5.30 4.82 -7.12
C LEU A 156 6.64 4.92 -6.40
N ARG A 157 6.80 4.20 -5.29
CA ARG A 157 8.04 4.08 -4.52
C ARG A 157 8.34 2.63 -4.20
N ILE A 158 9.52 2.17 -4.61
CA ILE A 158 10.00 0.82 -4.32
C ILE A 158 10.99 0.91 -3.16
N LYS A 159 10.46 1.03 -1.94
CA LYS A 159 11.23 1.09 -0.68
C LYS A 159 10.35 0.64 0.47
N ASN A 160 10.98 0.22 1.57
CA ASN A 160 10.28 -0.20 2.78
C ASN A 160 10.06 0.94 3.79
N THR A 161 10.41 2.20 3.47
CA THR A 161 10.19 3.34 4.36
C THR A 161 9.17 4.33 3.78
N ILE A 162 8.21 4.74 4.59
CA ILE A 162 7.12 5.65 4.25
C ILE A 162 7.26 6.90 5.14
N GLU A 163 7.41 8.07 4.52
CA GLU A 163 7.80 9.33 5.19
C GLU A 163 6.98 10.53 4.70
N GLU A 164 5.85 10.28 4.05
CA GLU A 164 5.07 11.29 3.34
C GLU A 164 3.89 11.86 4.12
N PHE A 165 3.69 11.38 5.34
CA PHE A 165 2.57 11.77 6.19
C PHE A 165 2.86 12.99 7.03
#